data_AF-A0AAD2E8C9-F1
#
_entry.id   AF-A0AAD2E8C9-F1
#
_cell.length_a   1.000
_cell.length_b   1.000
_cell.length_c   1.000
_cell.angle_alpha   90.00
_cell.angle_beta   90.00
_cell.angle_gamma   90.00
#
_symmetry.space_group_name_H-M   'P 1'
#
loop_
_entity.id
_entity.type
_entity.pdbx_description
1 polymer ?
#
loop_
_entity_poly.entity_id
_entity_poly.type
_entity_poly.pdbx_seq_one_letter_code
_entity_poly.pdbx_strand_id
1 'polypeptide(L)'
;MLGGSSPVSLSKDRSSNQHPNSESAIKTNHEVLASVIGSHDGVQDAALHHYTKTFRGFSAMLTPDQAAKLAGTNIASGGAISAPLAIYKACWFNLCSDADVLAALDDATNDGVDIISMSPGPYPPQPIYFENAISNGSFHAFQKGIVISASTGNSFFPSTATNVREMLTDNLREKGIIVKQGGGVGIILIDQLAKDIEIQFVLPGTLIGQEEGAELQAYMTAQK
;
A
#
# COMPACT_ATOMS: atom_id res chain seq x y z
N MET A 1 11.13 16.14 17.06
CA MET A 1 11.09 14.95 17.93
C MET A 1 10.25 13.92 17.21
N LEU A 2 10.89 13.04 16.44
CA LEU A 2 10.18 11.95 15.77
C LEU A 2 9.96 10.87 16.82
N GLY A 3 8.69 10.69 17.23
CA GLY A 3 8.29 9.67 18.18
C GLY A 3 8.65 8.31 17.62
N GLY A 4 9.50 7.57 18.35
CA GLY A 4 9.83 6.20 18.03
C GLY A 4 8.61 5.31 18.23
N SER A 5 7.85 5.09 17.17
CA SER A 5 6.95 3.94 17.09
C SER A 5 7.83 2.69 17.13
N SER A 6 7.67 1.85 18.13
CA SER A 6 8.35 0.54 18.19
C SER A 6 8.10 -0.22 16.87
N PRO A 7 9.04 -1.06 16.38
CA PRO A 7 8.81 -1.83 15.17
C PRO A 7 7.71 -2.84 15.44
N VAL A 8 6.50 -2.54 14.98
CA VAL A 8 5.36 -3.45 15.11
C VAL A 8 5.48 -4.48 13.99
N SER A 9 6.11 -5.61 14.30
CA SER A 9 6.02 -6.81 13.49
C SER A 9 4.63 -7.43 13.63
N LEU A 10 3.64 -6.81 13.00
CA LEU A 10 2.28 -7.32 12.98
C LEU A 10 2.18 -8.35 11.85
N SER A 11 2.24 -9.62 12.21
CA SER A 11 1.65 -10.66 11.38
C SER A 11 0.17 -10.77 11.77
N LYS A 12 -0.71 -10.03 11.12
CA LYS A 12 -2.15 -10.22 11.29
C LYS A 12 -2.56 -11.40 10.41
N ASP A 13 -2.58 -12.59 11.00
CA ASP A 13 -3.31 -13.73 10.47
C ASP A 13 -4.53 -13.95 11.38
N ARG A 14 -5.74 -13.90 10.81
CA ARG A 14 -6.97 -14.18 11.56
C ARG A 14 -7.09 -15.69 11.88
N SER A 15 -6.21 -16.53 11.33
CA SER A 15 -6.05 -17.95 11.65
C SER A 15 -4.99 -18.20 12.74
N SER A 16 -5.40 -18.85 13.83
CA SER A 16 -4.68 -19.00 15.10
C SER A 16 -3.59 -20.09 15.13
N ASN A 17 -2.91 -20.40 14.02
CA ASN A 17 -1.96 -21.51 14.00
C ASN A 17 -0.53 -21.09 14.36
N GLN A 18 -0.10 -21.51 15.55
CA GLN A 18 1.27 -21.37 16.05
C GLN A 18 2.20 -22.37 15.33
N HIS A 19 3.23 -21.85 14.63
CA HIS A 19 4.19 -22.70 13.91
C HIS A 19 5.30 -23.24 14.84
N PRO A 20 5.50 -24.56 14.93
CA PRO A 20 6.34 -25.22 15.95
C PRO A 20 7.86 -25.22 15.67
N ASN A 21 8.43 -24.21 15.00
CA ASN A 21 9.87 -24.22 14.64
C ASN A 21 10.53 -22.83 14.62
N SER A 22 10.06 -21.91 15.47
CA SER A 22 10.57 -20.53 15.52
C SER A 22 12.01 -20.43 16.04
N GLU A 23 12.37 -21.19 17.07
CA GLU A 23 13.70 -21.10 17.70
C GLU A 23 14.84 -21.53 16.77
N SER A 24 14.64 -22.62 16.01
CA SER A 24 15.64 -23.08 15.04
C SER A 24 15.88 -22.05 13.94
N ALA A 25 14.79 -21.45 13.41
CA ALA A 25 14.88 -20.40 12.40
C ALA A 25 15.58 -19.14 12.94
N ILE A 26 15.29 -18.75 14.18
CA ILE A 26 15.97 -17.63 14.85
C ILE A 26 17.47 -17.93 14.99
N LYS A 27 17.84 -19.13 15.43
CA LYS A 27 19.25 -19.54 15.56
C LYS A 27 19.99 -19.45 14.22
N THR A 28 19.42 -19.97 13.13
CA THR A 28 20.02 -19.86 11.80
C THR A 28 20.21 -18.40 11.37
N ASN A 29 19.23 -17.53 11.63
CA ASN A 29 19.35 -16.10 11.33
C ASN A 29 20.51 -15.44 12.13
N HIS A 30 20.66 -15.81 13.41
CA HIS A 30 21.77 -15.31 14.23
C HIS A 30 23.13 -15.78 13.71
N GLU A 31 23.25 -17.03 13.25
CA GLU A 31 24.49 -17.56 12.67
C GLU A 31 24.88 -16.79 11.39
N VAL A 32 23.91 -16.50 10.53
CA VAL A 32 24.11 -15.67 9.34
C VAL A 32 24.61 -14.28 9.72
N LEU A 33 23.92 -13.61 10.64
CA LEU A 33 24.30 -12.26 11.08
C LEU A 33 25.68 -12.23 11.74
N ALA A 34 25.99 -13.21 12.59
CA ALA A 34 27.30 -13.33 13.22
C ALA A 34 28.43 -13.46 12.19
N SER A 35 28.20 -14.20 11.10
CA SER A 35 29.20 -14.37 10.03
C SER A 35 29.55 -13.06 9.32
N VAL A 36 28.58 -12.15 9.21
CA VAL A 36 28.75 -10.85 8.54
C VAL A 36 29.30 -9.81 9.51
N ILE A 37 28.75 -9.75 10.73
CA ILE A 37 29.08 -8.77 11.76
C ILE A 37 30.45 -9.07 12.39
N GLY A 38 30.85 -10.34 12.48
CA GLY A 38 32.12 -10.78 13.07
C GLY A 38 32.13 -10.87 14.59
N SER A 39 31.01 -10.61 15.26
CA SER A 39 30.83 -10.75 16.71
C SER A 39 29.43 -11.28 17.02
N HIS A 40 29.31 -12.17 18.01
CA HIS A 40 28.03 -12.69 18.48
C HIS A 40 27.23 -11.65 19.28
N ASP A 41 27.91 -10.79 20.03
CA ASP A 41 27.27 -9.73 20.83
C ASP A 41 26.64 -8.67 19.93
N GLY A 42 27.33 -8.33 18.83
CA GLY A 42 26.83 -7.37 17.84
C GLY A 42 25.59 -7.84 17.08
N VAL A 43 25.25 -9.14 17.13
CA VAL A 43 24.05 -9.66 16.47
C VAL A 43 22.78 -9.20 17.17
N GLN A 44 22.77 -9.16 18.50
CA GLN A 44 21.56 -8.76 19.24
C GLN A 44 21.23 -7.28 19.01
N ASP A 45 22.25 -6.44 18.91
CA ASP A 45 22.10 -5.00 18.65
C ASP A 45 21.72 -4.71 17.19
N ALA A 46 22.21 -5.52 16.24
CA ALA A 46 21.95 -5.33 14.82
C ALA A 46 20.62 -5.93 14.36
N ALA A 47 20.16 -7.02 14.98
CA ALA A 47 18.92 -7.69 14.60
C ALA A 47 17.70 -6.87 15.05
N LEU A 48 16.93 -6.38 14.07
CA LEU A 48 15.69 -5.63 14.34
C LEU A 48 14.51 -6.58 14.50
N HIS A 49 14.41 -7.59 13.63
CA HIS A 49 13.32 -8.55 13.68
C HIS A 49 13.63 -9.90 13.05
N HIS A 50 12.97 -10.96 13.53
CA HIS A 50 13.03 -12.31 12.96
C HIS A 50 11.65 -12.76 12.49
N TYR A 51 11.52 -12.99 11.19
CA TYR A 51 10.31 -13.52 10.59
C TYR A 51 10.38 -15.05 10.59
N THR A 52 9.41 -15.71 11.23
CA THR A 52 9.36 -17.18 11.35
C THR A 52 8.03 -17.81 10.92
N LYS A 53 7.01 -16.98 10.69
CA LYS A 53 5.65 -17.43 10.36
C LYS A 53 5.49 -17.59 8.85
N THR A 54 5.17 -16.50 8.15
CA THR A 54 4.86 -16.50 6.71
C THR A 54 6.09 -16.80 5.85
N PHE A 55 7.25 -16.32 6.26
CA PHE A 55 8.53 -16.65 5.66
C PHE A 55 9.60 -16.70 6.74
N ARG A 56 10.75 -17.30 6.40
CA ARG A 56 11.94 -17.33 7.26
C ARG A 56 12.89 -16.24 6.80
N GLY A 57 13.16 -15.27 7.66
CA GLY A 57 14.07 -14.17 7.34
C GLY A 57 14.29 -13.25 8.53
N PHE A 58 15.03 -12.17 8.33
CA PHE A 58 15.27 -11.16 9.36
C PHE A 58 15.39 -9.78 8.73
N SER A 59 15.16 -8.73 9.53
CA SER A 59 15.59 -7.37 9.23
C SER A 59 16.68 -6.98 10.22
N ALA A 60 17.72 -6.32 9.73
CA ALA A 60 18.87 -5.95 10.55
C ALA A 60 19.48 -4.63 10.09
N MET A 61 19.98 -3.86 11.04
CA MET A 61 20.73 -2.65 10.76
C MET A 61 22.21 -3.01 10.56
N LEU A 62 22.64 -2.93 9.30
CA LEU A 62 24.01 -3.25 8.89
C LEU A 62 24.72 -2.01 8.38
N THR A 63 26.02 -1.93 8.61
CA THR A 63 26.89 -0.96 7.92
C THR A 63 27.00 -1.29 6.43
N PRO A 64 27.36 -0.32 5.56
CA PRO A 64 27.53 -0.58 4.13
C PRO A 64 28.49 -1.74 3.83
N ASP A 65 29.58 -1.87 4.58
CA ASP A 65 30.57 -2.95 4.42
C ASP A 65 29.98 -4.32 4.79
N GLN A 66 29.20 -4.37 5.89
CA GLN A 66 28.49 -5.58 6.29
C GLN A 66 27.41 -5.97 5.27
N ALA A 67 26.64 -5.01 4.77
CA ALA A 67 25.63 -5.26 3.72
C ALA A 67 26.28 -5.77 2.42
N ALA A 68 27.41 -5.19 2.01
CA ALA A 68 28.18 -5.65 0.86
C ALA A 68 28.72 -7.07 1.06
N LYS A 69 29.21 -7.38 2.27
CA LYS A 69 29.65 -8.73 2.64
C LYS A 69 28.50 -9.73 2.58
N LEU A 70 27.30 -9.37 3.06
CA LEU A 70 26.10 -10.21 2.96
C LEU A 70 25.69 -10.44 1.50
N ALA A 71 25.71 -9.39 0.67
CA ALA A 71 25.41 -9.47 -0.76
C ALA A 71 26.38 -10.36 -1.56
N GLY A 72 27.62 -10.52 -1.08
CA GLY A 72 28.60 -11.45 -1.64
C GLY A 72 28.42 -12.93 -1.24
N THR A 73 27.42 -13.24 -0.42
CA THR A 73 27.08 -14.62 -0.03
C THR A 73 25.97 -15.20 -0.90
N ASN A 74 25.65 -16.49 -0.71
CA ASN A 74 24.51 -17.15 -1.38
C ASN A 74 23.15 -16.84 -0.69
N ILE A 75 23.06 -15.75 0.08
CA ILE A 75 21.86 -15.39 0.84
C ILE A 75 21.08 -14.33 0.05
N ALA A 76 19.81 -14.64 -0.22
CA ALA A 76 18.91 -13.67 -0.82
C ALA A 76 18.69 -12.49 0.14
N SER A 77 18.91 -11.28 -0.34
CA SER A 77 18.68 -10.04 0.39
C SER A 77 17.73 -9.14 -0.40
N GLY A 78 16.83 -8.46 0.31
CA GLY A 78 15.96 -7.44 -0.27
C GLY A 78 16.70 -6.12 -0.47
N GLY A 79 16.12 -5.21 -1.26
CA GLY A 79 16.71 -3.89 -1.50
C GLY A 79 16.84 -3.01 -0.25
N ALA A 80 16.04 -3.27 0.80
CA ALA A 80 16.10 -2.59 2.09
C ALA A 80 16.17 -3.61 3.24
N ILE A 81 17.40 -3.98 3.64
CA ILE A 81 17.65 -5.02 4.66
C ILE A 81 17.22 -4.56 6.07
N SER A 82 17.29 -3.26 6.35
CA SER A 82 16.94 -2.69 7.64
C SER A 82 15.44 -2.36 7.81
N ALA A 83 14.65 -2.41 6.73
CA ALA A 83 13.25 -2.08 6.80
C ALA A 83 12.48 -3.18 7.56
N PRO A 84 11.74 -2.84 8.64
CA PRO A 84 10.83 -3.80 9.26
C PRO A 84 9.67 -4.10 8.32
N LEU A 85 9.14 -5.33 8.39
CA LEU A 85 8.04 -5.81 7.57
C LEU A 85 6.83 -6.11 8.45
N ALA A 86 5.69 -5.58 8.07
CA ALA A 86 4.38 -5.99 8.58
C ALA A 86 3.69 -6.85 7.51
N ILE A 87 3.05 -7.94 7.93
CA ILE A 87 2.48 -8.94 7.02
C ILE A 87 0.97 -9.02 7.25
N TYR A 88 0.23 -8.67 6.21
CA TYR A 88 -1.23 -8.71 6.17
C TYR A 88 -1.68 -9.77 5.17
N LYS A 89 -2.30 -10.84 5.67
CA LYS A 89 -2.72 -11.96 4.84
C LYS A 89 -4.15 -11.72 4.32
N ALA A 90 -4.26 -11.25 3.09
CA ALA A 90 -5.54 -10.98 2.43
C ALA A 90 -6.03 -12.09 1.48
N CYS A 91 -5.15 -13.02 1.10
CA CYS A 91 -5.44 -14.04 0.08
C CYS A 91 -5.31 -15.46 0.65
N TRP A 92 -6.25 -16.31 0.27
CA TRP A 92 -6.40 -17.71 0.71
C TRP A 92 -6.66 -18.60 -0.49
N PHE A 93 -5.89 -19.70 -0.63
CA PHE A 93 -6.06 -20.66 -1.74
C PHE A 93 -6.13 -20.01 -3.14
N ASN A 94 -5.27 -19.01 -3.39
CA ASN A 94 -5.24 -18.19 -4.61
C ASN A 94 -6.49 -17.31 -4.86
N LEU A 95 -7.34 -17.12 -3.85
CA LEU A 95 -8.48 -16.23 -3.89
C LEU A 95 -8.26 -15.08 -2.90
N CYS A 96 -8.55 -13.86 -3.33
CA CYS A 96 -8.53 -12.68 -2.48
C CYS A 96 -9.94 -12.08 -2.51
N SER A 97 -10.63 -12.07 -1.37
CA SER A 97 -11.94 -11.42 -1.28
C SER A 97 -11.74 -9.91 -1.15
N ASP A 98 -12.58 -9.12 -1.79
CA ASP A 98 -12.61 -7.65 -1.62
C ASP A 98 -12.69 -7.25 -0.14
N ALA A 99 -13.43 -8.01 0.68
CA ALA A 99 -13.54 -7.75 2.12
C ALA A 99 -12.21 -7.96 2.85
N ASP A 100 -11.48 -9.04 2.55
CA ASP A 100 -10.19 -9.34 3.17
C ASP A 100 -9.09 -8.38 2.70
N VAL A 101 -9.11 -8.00 1.42
CA VAL A 101 -8.17 -7.02 0.86
C VAL A 101 -8.41 -5.65 1.46
N LEU A 102 -9.66 -5.19 1.52
CA LEU A 102 -10.00 -3.91 2.13
C LEU A 102 -9.67 -3.89 3.63
N ALA A 103 -9.96 -4.97 4.35
CA ALA A 103 -9.59 -5.08 5.76
C ALA A 103 -8.08 -5.03 5.98
N ALA A 104 -7.30 -5.72 5.15
CA ALA A 104 -5.84 -5.69 5.20
C ALA A 104 -5.27 -4.29 4.91
N LEU A 105 -5.84 -3.57 3.93
CA LEU A 105 -5.45 -2.19 3.61
C LEU A 105 -5.81 -1.23 4.74
N ASP A 106 -6.98 -1.38 5.36
CA ASP A 106 -7.41 -0.55 6.49
C ASP A 106 -6.55 -0.82 7.73
N ASP A 107 -6.28 -2.09 8.04
CA ASP A 107 -5.36 -2.49 9.10
C ASP A 107 -3.97 -1.90 8.89
N ALA A 108 -3.39 -2.03 7.68
CA ALA A 108 -2.09 -1.46 7.37
C ALA A 108 -2.06 0.07 7.50
N THR A 109 -3.14 0.73 7.07
CA THR A 109 -3.31 2.17 7.15
C THR A 109 -3.49 2.66 8.59
N ASN A 110 -4.08 1.84 9.46
CA ASN A 110 -4.24 2.14 10.88
C ASN A 110 -2.99 1.83 11.70
N ASP A 111 -2.24 0.80 11.31
CA ASP A 111 -0.96 0.44 11.91
C ASP A 111 0.17 1.43 11.51
N GLY A 112 -0.09 2.31 10.53
CA GLY A 112 0.79 3.42 10.17
C GLY A 112 2.03 3.01 9.39
N VAL A 113 1.90 2.03 8.50
CA VAL A 113 3.01 1.60 7.63
C VAL A 113 3.44 2.71 6.67
N ASP A 114 4.72 2.77 6.31
CA ASP A 114 5.22 3.80 5.39
C ASP A 114 4.90 3.51 3.92
N ILE A 115 5.00 2.24 3.50
CA ILE A 115 4.79 1.79 2.13
C ILE A 115 4.03 0.45 2.16
N ILE A 116 3.02 0.30 1.30
CA ILE A 116 2.31 -0.95 1.08
C ILE A 116 2.77 -1.54 -0.26
N SER A 117 3.21 -2.79 -0.24
CA SER A 117 3.47 -3.58 -1.44
C SER A 117 2.43 -4.68 -1.54
N MET A 118 1.71 -4.76 -2.66
CA MET A 118 0.69 -5.76 -2.89
C MET A 118 0.70 -6.24 -4.34
N SER A 119 0.43 -7.53 -4.53
CA SER A 119 0.35 -8.17 -5.84
C SER A 119 -1.03 -8.73 -6.28
N PRO A 120 -2.16 -8.55 -5.56
CA PRO A 120 -3.48 -8.85 -6.11
C PRO A 120 -4.00 -7.69 -6.99
N GLY A 121 -4.93 -8.00 -7.89
CA GLY A 121 -5.64 -7.03 -8.71
C GLY A 121 -7.00 -7.58 -9.11
N PRO A 122 -7.97 -6.71 -9.49
CA PRO A 122 -9.25 -7.16 -9.99
C PRO A 122 -9.08 -7.97 -11.29
N TYR A 123 -10.04 -8.85 -11.59
CA TYR A 123 -10.06 -9.50 -12.90
C TYR A 123 -10.41 -8.46 -13.98
N PRO A 124 -9.71 -8.45 -15.13
CA PRO A 124 -10.06 -7.57 -16.23
C PRO A 124 -11.44 -7.95 -16.84
N PRO A 125 -12.26 -6.97 -17.26
CA PRO A 125 -12.00 -5.53 -17.23
C PRO A 125 -12.09 -4.96 -15.80
N GLN A 126 -11.22 -3.99 -15.48
CA GLN A 126 -11.22 -3.39 -14.14
C GLN A 126 -12.56 -2.72 -13.82
N PRO A 127 -13.13 -2.93 -12.62
CA PRO A 127 -14.31 -2.19 -12.17
C PRO A 127 -14.06 -0.69 -12.12
N ILE A 128 -15.14 0.10 -12.08
CA ILE A 128 -15.04 1.53 -11.81
C ILE A 128 -14.38 1.75 -10.44
N TYR A 129 -13.61 2.83 -10.31
CA TYR A 129 -12.76 3.12 -9.15
C TYR A 129 -13.51 2.95 -7.81
N PHE A 130 -14.75 3.47 -7.73
CA PHE A 130 -15.55 3.46 -6.51
C PHE A 130 -16.06 2.09 -6.07
N GLU A 131 -16.10 1.11 -6.98
CA GLU A 131 -16.56 -0.26 -6.70
C GLU A 131 -15.40 -1.23 -6.43
N ASN A 132 -14.16 -0.77 -6.54
CA ASN A 132 -12.97 -1.59 -6.35
C ASN A 132 -12.39 -1.41 -4.94
N ALA A 133 -12.38 -2.49 -4.16
CA ALA A 133 -11.81 -2.51 -2.81
C ALA A 133 -10.35 -2.03 -2.74
N ILE A 134 -9.54 -2.40 -3.74
CA ILE A 134 -8.14 -1.96 -3.84
C ILE A 134 -8.07 -0.44 -4.02
N SER A 135 -8.93 0.11 -4.88
CA SER A 135 -8.96 1.56 -5.15
C SER A 135 -9.38 2.36 -3.92
N ASN A 136 -10.46 1.92 -3.25
CA ASN A 136 -10.97 2.55 -2.04
C ASN A 136 -9.96 2.48 -0.89
N GLY A 137 -9.34 1.32 -0.65
CA GLY A 137 -8.32 1.17 0.37
C GLY A 137 -7.05 1.97 0.04
N SER A 138 -6.66 2.02 -1.24
CA SER A 138 -5.51 2.82 -1.69
C SER A 138 -5.73 4.32 -1.51
N PHE A 139 -6.95 4.80 -1.75
CA PHE A 139 -7.31 6.19 -1.50
C PHE A 139 -7.14 6.57 -0.03
N HIS A 140 -7.67 5.74 0.87
CA HIS A 140 -7.57 5.98 2.31
C HIS A 140 -6.11 5.95 2.80
N ALA A 141 -5.32 5.00 2.33
CA ALA A 141 -3.88 4.94 2.61
C ALA A 141 -3.15 6.21 2.12
N PHE A 142 -3.45 6.66 0.91
CA PHE A 142 -2.86 7.86 0.31
C PHE A 142 -3.20 9.13 1.11
N GLN A 143 -4.43 9.25 1.61
CA GLN A 143 -4.83 10.37 2.47
C GLN A 143 -4.02 10.45 3.77
N LYS A 144 -3.49 9.32 4.25
CA LYS A 144 -2.58 9.26 5.40
C LYS A 144 -1.09 9.35 5.02
N GLY A 145 -0.77 9.63 3.75
CA GLY A 145 0.59 9.76 3.26
C GLY A 145 1.30 8.44 2.96
N ILE A 146 0.56 7.32 2.88
CA ILE A 146 1.11 5.99 2.63
C ILE A 146 1.11 5.72 1.12
N VAL A 147 2.27 5.33 0.58
CA VAL A 147 2.40 5.00 -0.85
C VAL A 147 2.13 3.51 -1.07
N ILE A 148 1.41 3.19 -2.14
CA ILE A 148 1.10 1.80 -2.52
C ILE A 148 1.75 1.44 -3.85
N SER A 149 2.51 0.33 -3.85
CA SER A 149 3.04 -0.33 -5.04
C SER A 149 2.18 -1.56 -5.37
N ALA A 150 1.51 -1.53 -6.53
CA ALA A 150 0.60 -2.59 -6.99
C ALA A 150 1.06 -3.18 -8.34
N SER A 151 0.73 -4.45 -8.56
CA SER A 151 0.96 -5.12 -9.85
C SER A 151 -0.05 -4.68 -10.91
N THR A 152 0.31 -4.73 -12.20
CA THR A 152 -0.59 -4.36 -13.31
C THR A 152 -1.39 -5.54 -13.88
N GLY A 153 -1.23 -6.73 -13.32
CA GLY A 153 -1.75 -7.98 -13.88
C GLY A 153 -0.82 -8.61 -14.93
N ASN A 154 -1.04 -9.89 -15.21
CA ASN A 154 -0.22 -10.71 -16.12
C ASN A 154 -0.94 -11.04 -17.44
N SER A 155 -1.98 -10.29 -17.77
CA SER A 155 -2.75 -10.48 -18.99
C SER A 155 -2.03 -9.88 -20.21
N PHE A 156 -2.03 -10.60 -21.33
CA PHE A 156 -1.31 -10.22 -22.55
C PHE A 156 -2.19 -9.50 -23.59
N PHE A 157 -3.49 -9.33 -23.31
CA PHE A 157 -4.42 -8.68 -24.23
C PHE A 157 -4.45 -7.16 -24.03
N PRO A 158 -4.72 -6.36 -25.07
CA PRO A 158 -4.93 -4.92 -24.93
C PRO A 158 -6.02 -4.60 -23.90
N SER A 159 -5.85 -3.48 -23.17
CA SER A 159 -6.82 -3.00 -22.16
C SER A 159 -7.11 -3.97 -21.00
N THR A 160 -6.14 -4.81 -20.64
CA THR A 160 -6.26 -5.72 -19.48
C THR A 160 -5.39 -5.34 -18.28
N ALA A 161 -4.75 -4.17 -18.32
CA ALA A 161 -4.03 -3.64 -17.17
C ALA A 161 -5.01 -3.42 -16.00
N THR A 162 -4.56 -3.76 -14.80
CA THR A 162 -5.32 -3.68 -13.54
C THR A 162 -4.55 -2.80 -12.55
N ASN A 163 -5.22 -2.40 -11.45
CA ASN A 163 -4.66 -1.44 -10.48
C ASN A 163 -4.21 -0.13 -11.14
N VAL A 164 -4.82 0.22 -12.28
CA VAL A 164 -4.49 1.42 -13.02
C VAL A 164 -5.09 2.57 -12.22
N ARG A 165 -4.23 3.51 -11.79
CA ARG A 165 -4.66 4.81 -11.29
C ARG A 165 -5.63 5.41 -12.32
N GLU A 166 -6.65 6.11 -11.86
CA GLU A 166 -7.48 6.91 -12.76
C GLU A 166 -6.58 7.88 -13.51
N MET A 167 -6.24 7.49 -14.74
CA MET A 167 -5.64 8.36 -15.73
C MET A 167 -6.80 9.25 -16.19
N LEU A 168 -6.55 10.54 -16.37
CA LEU A 168 -7.50 11.56 -16.86
C LEU A 168 -8.02 11.27 -18.29
N THR A 169 -8.35 10.03 -18.60
CA THR A 169 -9.45 9.65 -19.49
C THR A 169 -10.73 9.56 -18.67
N ASP A 170 -10.98 10.57 -17.82
CA ASP A 170 -12.22 10.70 -17.08
C ASP A 170 -13.35 10.86 -18.09
N ASN A 171 -14.19 9.83 -18.24
CA ASN A 171 -15.47 10.03 -18.88
C ASN A 171 -16.33 10.84 -17.90
N LEU A 172 -16.20 12.18 -17.96
CA LEU A 172 -16.90 13.12 -17.09
C LEU A 172 -18.43 12.94 -17.16
N ARG A 173 -18.93 12.32 -18.23
CA ARG A 173 -20.32 11.91 -18.38
C ARG A 173 -20.70 10.76 -17.44
N GLU A 174 -19.85 9.75 -17.28
CA GLU A 174 -20.08 8.63 -16.35
C GLU A 174 -20.03 9.09 -14.90
N LYS A 175 -19.04 9.93 -14.55
CA LYS A 175 -18.99 10.57 -13.22
C LYS A 175 -20.26 11.38 -12.94
N GLY A 176 -20.75 12.09 -13.96
CA GLY A 176 -22.04 12.80 -13.91
C GLY A 176 -23.26 11.90 -13.63
N ILE A 177 -23.28 10.70 -14.21
CA ILE A 177 -24.37 9.73 -14.00
C ILE A 177 -24.35 9.20 -12.56
N ILE A 178 -23.17 8.86 -12.03
CA ILE A 178 -23.04 8.31 -10.67
C ILE A 178 -23.48 9.35 -9.63
N VAL A 179 -23.04 10.61 -9.75
CA VAL A 179 -23.45 11.68 -8.83
C VAL A 179 -24.97 11.91 -8.88
N LYS A 180 -25.57 11.87 -10.07
CA LYS A 180 -27.02 12.01 -10.25
C LYS A 180 -27.79 10.85 -9.59
N GLN A 181 -27.30 9.63 -9.74
CA GLN A 181 -27.88 8.45 -9.08
C GLN A 181 -27.74 8.53 -7.55
N GLY A 182 -26.65 9.11 -7.05
CA GLY A 182 -26.45 9.42 -5.64
C GLY A 182 -27.28 10.61 -5.11
N GLY A 183 -28.15 11.21 -5.92
CA GLY A 183 -29.00 12.35 -5.53
C GLY A 183 -28.28 13.71 -5.56
N GLY A 184 -27.04 13.75 -6.07
CA GLY A 184 -26.32 14.99 -6.28
C GLY A 184 -26.99 15.85 -7.36
N VAL A 185 -27.11 17.15 -7.09
CA VAL A 185 -27.80 18.11 -7.97
C VAL A 185 -26.84 18.89 -8.87
N GLY A 186 -25.53 18.80 -8.62
CA GLY A 186 -24.49 19.46 -9.41
C GLY A 186 -23.10 18.96 -9.07
N ILE A 187 -22.12 19.34 -9.89
CA ILE A 187 -20.72 18.92 -9.75
C ILE A 187 -19.79 20.13 -9.87
N ILE A 188 -18.83 20.24 -8.96
CA ILE A 188 -17.71 21.18 -9.08
C ILE A 188 -16.46 20.34 -9.27
N LEU A 189 -15.77 20.54 -10.39
CA LEU A 189 -14.52 19.84 -10.70
C LEU A 189 -13.34 20.77 -10.47
N ILE A 190 -12.33 20.28 -9.77
CA ILE A 190 -11.08 21.01 -9.51
C ILE A 190 -10.03 20.43 -10.45
N ASP A 191 -9.61 21.19 -11.46
CA ASP A 191 -8.61 20.77 -12.44
C ASP A 191 -7.52 21.83 -12.58
N GLN A 192 -6.26 21.39 -12.63
CA GLN A 192 -5.10 22.28 -12.76
C GLN A 192 -4.92 22.80 -14.19
N LEU A 193 -5.51 22.13 -15.19
CA LEU A 193 -5.27 22.39 -16.62
C LEU A 193 -6.49 22.96 -17.36
N ALA A 194 -7.66 23.01 -16.72
CA ALA A 194 -8.93 23.33 -17.37
C ALA A 194 -9.26 24.82 -17.44
N LYS A 195 -8.28 25.69 -17.69
CA LYS A 195 -8.61 27.02 -18.23
C LYS A 195 -9.02 26.82 -19.69
N ASP A 196 -10.31 27.08 -19.97
CA ASP A 196 -10.90 27.15 -21.30
C ASP A 196 -11.30 25.82 -21.99
N ILE A 197 -11.77 24.81 -21.24
CA ILE A 197 -12.41 23.62 -21.81
C ILE A 197 -13.91 23.64 -21.52
N GLU A 198 -14.73 23.69 -22.58
CA GLU A 198 -16.18 23.57 -22.48
C GLU A 198 -16.56 22.07 -22.37
N ILE A 199 -16.99 21.64 -21.19
CA ILE A 199 -17.29 20.23 -20.90
C ILE A 199 -18.81 20.04 -20.78
N GLN A 200 -19.35 19.06 -21.51
CA GLN A 200 -20.76 18.72 -21.44
C GLN A 200 -21.03 17.80 -20.23
N PHE A 201 -21.61 18.35 -19.18
CA PHE A 201 -21.98 17.62 -17.97
C PHE A 201 -23.41 17.03 -18.04
N VAL A 202 -23.64 15.90 -17.36
CA VAL A 202 -24.97 15.29 -17.17
C VAL A 202 -25.79 16.02 -16.09
N LEU A 203 -25.10 16.74 -15.22
CA LEU A 203 -25.64 17.61 -14.18
C LEU A 203 -25.08 19.02 -14.36
N PRO A 204 -25.74 20.09 -13.86
CA PRO A 204 -25.13 21.41 -13.80
C PRO A 204 -23.77 21.34 -13.10
N GLY A 205 -22.72 21.88 -13.72
CA GLY A 205 -21.40 21.83 -13.13
C GLY A 205 -20.45 22.88 -13.69
N THR A 206 -19.40 23.14 -12.92
CA THR A 206 -18.35 24.10 -13.27
C THR A 206 -16.98 23.51 -12.98
N LEU A 207 -15.98 23.96 -13.74
CA LEU A 207 -14.57 23.72 -13.45
C LEU A 207 -14.00 24.91 -12.71
N ILE A 208 -13.17 24.64 -11.71
CA ILE A 208 -12.42 25.63 -10.96
C ILE A 208 -10.97 25.18 -10.86
N GLY A 209 -10.06 26.14 -10.69
CA GLY A 209 -8.65 25.86 -10.47
C GLY A 209 -8.39 25.32 -9.06
N GLN A 210 -7.16 24.89 -8.82
CA GLN A 210 -6.74 24.37 -7.51
C GLN A 210 -6.82 25.41 -6.39
N GLU A 211 -6.54 26.67 -6.71
CA GLU A 211 -6.57 27.77 -5.74
C GLU A 211 -8.02 28.04 -5.29
N GLU A 212 -8.94 28.19 -6.26
CA GLU A 212 -10.36 28.35 -5.98
C GLU A 212 -10.97 27.10 -5.33
N GLY A 213 -10.46 25.92 -5.69
CA GLY A 213 -10.81 24.65 -5.06
C GLY A 213 -10.45 24.59 -3.57
N ALA A 214 -9.27 25.07 -3.22
CA ALA A 214 -8.83 25.14 -1.82
C ALA A 214 -9.67 26.13 -1.01
N GLU A 215 -10.03 27.29 -1.58
CA GLU A 215 -10.93 28.26 -0.94
C GLU A 215 -12.33 27.68 -0.71
N LEU A 216 -12.88 27.02 -1.72
CA LEU A 216 -14.19 26.36 -1.62
C LEU A 216 -14.18 25.28 -0.53
N GLN A 217 -13.11 24.48 -0.45
CA GLN A 217 -12.98 23.45 0.56
C GLN A 217 -12.89 24.05 1.98
N ALA A 218 -12.15 25.16 2.14
CA ALA A 218 -12.08 25.89 3.39
C ALA A 218 -13.46 26.44 3.81
N TYR A 219 -14.22 27.02 2.88
CA TYR A 219 -15.58 27.53 3.12
C TYR A 219 -16.54 26.43 3.55
N MET A 220 -16.53 25.27 2.87
CA MET A 220 -17.40 24.13 3.18
C MET A 220 -17.10 23.53 4.56
N THR A 221 -15.86 23.63 5.01
CA THR A 221 -15.42 23.12 6.32
C THR A 221 -15.75 24.10 7.44
N ALA A 222 -15.77 25.40 7.15
CA ALA A 222 -16.10 26.47 8.11
C ALA A 222 -17.60 26.61 8.40
N GLN A 223 -18.48 26.05 7.55
CA GLN A 223 -19.95 26.11 7.71
C GLN A 223 -20.58 24.85 8.31
N LYS A 224 -19.79 23.95 8.89
CA LYS A 224 -20.27 22.85 9.74
C LYS A 224 -20.15 23.20 11.20
#